data_AF-A0AAN0NGP9-F1
#
_entry.id   AF-A0AAN0NGP9-F1
#
_cell.length_a   1.000
_cell.length_b   1.000
_cell.length_c   1.000
_cell.angle_alpha   90.00
_cell.angle_beta   90.00
_cell.angle_gamma   90.00
#
_symmetry.space_group_name_H-M   'P 1'
#
loop_
_entity.id
_entity.type
_entity.pdbx_description
1 polymer ?
#
loop_
_entity_poly.entity_id
_entity_poly.type
_entity_poly.pdbx_seq_one_letter_code
_entity_poly.pdbx_strand_id
1 'polypeptide(L)' 'MAENTVLELSVAKGIPVDKFKQDDKFETIEVLYDSGFFLLKGAVPEIARILKISEPTVYRYLQNVKAKDQ' A
#
# COMPACT_ATOMS: atom_id res chain seq x y z
N MET A 1 6.18 0.63 -10.12
CA MET A 1 6.58 -0.16 -8.94
C MET A 1 5.37 -0.43 -8.07
N ALA A 2 4.70 0.60 -7.55
CA ALA A 2 3.46 0.45 -6.78
C ALA A 2 2.33 -0.24 -7.55
N GLU A 3 2.09 0.14 -8.81
CA GLU A 3 1.04 -0.50 -9.63
C GLU A 3 1.26 -2.01 -9.79
N ASN A 4 2.50 -2.44 -10.07
CA ASN A 4 2.82 -3.86 -10.20
C ASN A 4 2.56 -4.61 -8.90
N THR A 5 3.02 -4.09 -7.75
CA THR A 5 2.78 -4.71 -6.44
C THR A 5 1.28 -4.85 -6.15
N VAL A 6 0.48 -3.83 -6.46
CA VAL A 6 -0.96 -3.87 -6.28
C VAL A 6 -1.63 -4.91 -7.20
N LEU A 7 -1.18 -5.01 -8.45
CA LEU A 7 -1.66 -6.01 -9.39
C LEU A 7 -1.28 -7.43 -8.97
N GLU A 8 -0.06 -7.66 -8.51
CA GLU A 8 0.41 -8.94 -7.99
C GLU A 8 -0.43 -9.40 -6.80
N LEU A 9 -0.70 -8.51 -5.84
CA LEU A 9 -1.59 -8.80 -4.70
C LEU A 9 -3.03 -9.09 -5.15
N SER A 10 -3.53 -8.33 -6.13
CA SER A 10 -4.89 -8.52 -6.68
C SER A 10 -5.03 -9.89 -7.32
N VAL A 11 -4.05 -10.31 -8.12
CA VAL A 11 -4.00 -11.63 -8.77
C VAL A 11 -3.86 -12.72 -7.72
N ALA A 12 -2.94 -12.59 -6.76
CA ALA A 12 -2.71 -13.59 -5.72
C ALA A 12 -3.96 -13.85 -4.85
N LYS A 13 -4.74 -12.80 -4.56
CA LYS A 13 -5.98 -12.91 -3.77
C LYS A 13 -7.22 -13.26 -4.61
N GLY A 14 -7.16 -13.12 -5.93
CA GLY A 14 -8.32 -13.25 -6.81
C GLY A 14 -9.37 -12.16 -6.58
N ILE A 15 -8.97 -11.00 -6.05
CA ILE A 15 -9.84 -9.87 -5.70
C ILE A 15 -9.40 -8.66 -6.54
N PRO A 16 -10.31 -8.00 -7.28
CA PRO A 16 -9.93 -6.82 -8.04
C PRO A 16 -9.65 -5.65 -7.08
N VAL A 17 -8.74 -4.75 -7.47
CA VAL A 17 -8.21 -3.65 -6.62
C VAL A 17 -9.32 -2.75 -6.07
N ASP A 18 -10.39 -2.52 -6.83
CA ASP A 18 -11.55 -1.73 -6.41
C ASP A 18 -12.35 -2.38 -5.27
N LYS A 19 -12.18 -3.69 -5.05
CA LYS A 19 -12.80 -4.46 -3.96
C LYS A 19 -11.85 -4.74 -2.79
N PHE A 20 -10.62 -4.21 -2.81
CA PHE A 20 -9.70 -4.35 -1.69
C PHE A 20 -10.33 -3.81 -0.40
N LYS A 21 -10.33 -4.65 0.62
CA LYS A 21 -10.74 -4.28 1.98
C LYS A 21 -9.62 -3.52 2.68
N GLN A 22 -9.90 -3.09 3.90
CA GLN A 22 -8.94 -2.37 4.71
C GLN A 22 -7.62 -3.15 4.87
N ASP A 23 -7.73 -4.44 5.14
CA ASP A 23 -6.58 -5.32 5.37
C ASP A 23 -5.75 -5.52 4.09
N ASP A 24 -6.39 -5.68 2.93
CA ASP A 24 -5.67 -5.80 1.65
C ASP A 24 -4.89 -4.51 1.31
N LYS A 25 -5.49 -3.36 1.61
CA LYS A 25 -4.84 -2.05 1.44
C LYS A 25 -3.68 -1.89 2.43
N PHE A 26 -3.84 -2.37 3.66
CA PHE A 26 -2.80 -2.32 4.66
C PHE A 26 -1.61 -3.24 4.30
N GLU A 27 -1.88 -4.48 3.88
CA GLU A 27 -0.88 -5.42 3.37
C GLU A 27 -0.11 -4.85 2.18
N THR A 28 -0.81 -4.15 1.28
CA THR A 28 -0.14 -3.42 0.18
C THR A 28 0.88 -2.40 0.71
N ILE A 29 0.52 -1.64 1.75
CA ILE A 29 1.44 -0.67 2.36
C ILE A 29 2.62 -1.37 3.03
N GLU A 30 2.41 -2.53 3.67
CA GLU A 30 3.49 -3.37 4.24
C GLU A 30 4.48 -3.81 3.16
N VAL A 31 4.01 -4.44 2.08
CA VAL A 31 4.89 -4.91 0.99
C VAL A 31 5.66 -3.76 0.33
N LEU A 32 5.02 -2.61 0.15
CA LEU A 32 5.68 -1.42 -0.39
C LEU A 32 6.69 -0.82 0.59
N TYR A 33 6.42 -0.89 1.89
CA TYR A 33 7.38 -0.46 2.91
C TYR A 33 8.65 -1.33 2.88
N ASP A 34 8.49 -2.65 2.86
CA ASP A 34 9.61 -3.59 2.88
C ASP A 34 10.47 -3.52 1.60
N SER A 35 9.85 -3.17 0.46
CA SER A 35 10.58 -2.97 -0.81
C SER A 35 11.34 -1.64 -0.89
N GLY A 36 11.21 -0.76 0.11
CA GLY A 36 11.84 0.56 0.11
C GLY A 36 11.13 1.59 -0.79
N PHE A 37 9.93 1.30 -1.30
CA PHE A 37 9.17 2.20 -2.18
C PHE A 37 8.98 3.59 -1.57
N PHE A 38 8.75 3.69 -0.26
CA PHE A 38 8.52 4.97 0.43
C PHE A 38 9.77 5.85 0.60
N LEU A 39 10.94 5.40 0.16
CA LEU A 39 12.14 6.24 0.03
C LEU A 39 12.05 7.16 -1.19
N LEU A 40 11.15 6.86 -2.14
CA LEU A 40 10.97 7.63 -3.35
C LEU A 40 10.09 8.86 -3.11
N LYS A 41 10.50 10.01 -3.66
CA LYS A 41 9.69 11.22 -3.64
C LYS A 41 8.39 10.99 -4.43
N GLY A 42 7.24 11.26 -3.80
CA GLY A 42 5.93 11.07 -4.43
C GLY A 42 5.29 9.70 -4.19
N ALA A 43 5.93 8.80 -3.45
CA ALA A 43 5.40 7.48 -3.13
C ALA A 43 3.99 7.52 -2.49
N VAL A 44 3.79 8.40 -1.51
CA VAL A 44 2.51 8.55 -0.80
C VAL A 44 1.35 8.98 -1.72
N PRO A 45 1.45 10.09 -2.48
CA PRO A 45 0.37 10.47 -3.40
C PRO A 45 0.15 9.47 -4.54
N GLU A 46 1.17 8.71 -4.95
CA GLU A 46 1.03 7.64 -5.94
C GLU A 46 0.16 6.49 -5.39
N ILE A 47 0.53 5.90 -4.25
CA ILE A 47 -0.20 4.75 -3.71
C ILE A 47 -1.60 5.11 -3.19
N ALA A 48 -1.77 6.34 -2.67
CA ALA A 48 -3.08 6.86 -2.28
C ALA A 48 -4.06 6.83 -3.47
N ARG A 49 -3.60 7.24 -4.65
CA ARG A 49 -4.40 7.25 -5.89
C ARG A 49 -4.74 5.84 -6.35
N ILE A 50 -3.76 4.93 -6.35
CA ILE A 50 -3.94 3.54 -6.79
C ILE A 50 -4.95 2.80 -5.90
N LEU A 51 -4.82 2.93 -4.59
CA LEU A 51 -5.70 2.27 -3.60
C LEU A 51 -7.02 3.02 -3.35
N LYS A 52 -7.21 4.18 -4.00
CA LYS A 52 -8.37 5.07 -3.83
C LYS A 52 -8.64 5.40 -2.36
N ILE A 53 -7.59 5.82 -1.65
CA ILE A 53 -7.63 6.26 -0.24
C ILE A 53 -6.95 7.61 -0.10
N SER A 54 -7.17 8.28 1.03
CA SER A 54 -6.54 9.57 1.32
C SER A 54 -5.07 9.38 1.71
N GLU A 55 -4.21 10.36 1.39
CA GLU A 55 -2.81 10.37 1.85
C GLU A 55 -2.69 10.24 3.39
N PRO A 56 -3.53 10.90 4.22
CA PRO A 56 -3.55 10.66 5.66
C PRO A 56 -3.80 9.19 6.05
N THR A 57 -4.57 8.44 5.27
CA THR A 57 -4.78 7.00 5.51
C THR A 57 -3.51 6.21 5.22
N VAL A 58 -2.78 6.54 4.15
CA VAL A 58 -1.48 5.96 3.85
C VAL A 58 -0.48 6.24 4.97
N TYR A 59 -0.40 7.48 5.46
CA TYR A 59 0.47 7.83 6.59
C TYR A 59 0.12 7.05 7.87
N ARG A 60 -1.17 6.90 8.18
CA ARG A 60 -1.61 6.10 9.33
C ARG A 60 -1.17 4.63 9.20
N TYR A 61 -1.30 4.04 8.01
CA TYR A 61 -0.83 2.68 7.77
C TYR A 61 0.68 2.58 7.90
N LEU A 62 1.43 3.51 7.30
CA LEU A 62 2.89 3.57 7.45
C LEU A 62 3.35 3.65 8.90
N GLN A 63 2.67 4.44 9.75
CA GLN A 63 2.98 4.51 11.17
C GLN A 63 2.77 3.16 11.86
N ASN A 64 1.68 2.46 11.55
CA ASN A 64 1.41 1.13 12.09
C ASN A 64 2.45 0.10 11.63
N VAL A 65 2.87 0.13 10.36
CA VAL A 65 3.92 -0.78 9.84
C VAL A 65 5.25 -0.51 10.55
N LYS A 66 5.68 0.75 10.63
CA LYS A 66 6.92 1.15 11.33
C LYS A 66 6.94 0.75 12.80
N ALA A 67 5.79 0.75 13.46
CA ALA A 67 5.68 0.35 14.87
C ALA A 67 5.80 -1.17 15.07
N LYS A 68 5.54 -2.00 14.04
CA LYS A 68 5.74 -3.46 14.09
C LYS A 68 7.19 -3.86 13.85
N ASP A 69 7.93 -3.01 13.15
CA ASP A 69 9.33 -3.23 12.73
C ASP A 69 10.34 -2.84 13.84
N GLN A 70 9.85 -2.28 14.95
CA GLN A 70 10.60 -1.88 16.14
C GLN A 70 10.43 -2.89 17.27
#